data_AF-A0A8T6VB41-F1
#
_entry.id   AF-A0A8T6VB41-F1
#
_cell.length_a   1.000
_cell.length_b   1.000
_cell.length_c   1.000
_cell.angle_alpha   90.00
_cell.angle_beta   90.00
_cell.angle_gamma   90.00
#
_symmetry.space_group_name_H-M   'P 1'
#
loop_
_entity.id
_entity.type
_entity.pdbx_description
1 polymer ?
#
loop_
_entity_poly.entity_id
_entity_poly.type
_entity_poly.pdbx_seq_one_letter_code
_entity_poly.pdbx_strand_id
1 'polypeptide(L)'
;MKAESWQTAEVPGPTKALVITKPEVVVAMVKRAKRPILIVGHEAVDIDAGNEKLIDYTIRLAKTAHIPVVATAHIVGEFIKRG
;
A
#
# COMPACT_ATOMS: atom_id res chain seq x y z
N MET A 1 -8.77 19.28 1.71
CA MET A 1 -7.65 19.20 0.74
C MET A 1 -8.24 18.69 -0.56
N LYS A 2 -8.05 19.38 -1.69
CA LYS A 2 -8.53 18.86 -2.99
C LYS A 2 -7.69 17.65 -3.39
N ALA A 3 -8.33 16.67 -4.04
CA ALA A 3 -7.72 15.47 -4.58
C ALA A 3 -6.90 15.78 -5.85
N GLU A 4 -5.91 16.65 -5.74
CA GLU A 4 -5.07 17.08 -6.86
C GLU A 4 -3.80 16.22 -6.92
N SER A 5 -3.31 15.98 -8.15
CA SER A 5 -2.08 15.20 -8.35
C SER A 5 -0.89 15.96 -7.78
N TRP A 6 0.03 15.24 -7.14
CA TRP A 6 1.31 15.79 -6.69
C TRP A 6 2.26 16.04 -7.88
N GLN A 7 2.00 15.41 -9.04
CA GLN A 7 2.80 15.57 -10.24
C GLN A 7 2.42 16.87 -10.96
N THR A 8 3.39 17.80 -11.04
CA THR A 8 3.23 19.06 -11.78
C THR A 8 2.94 18.79 -13.26
N ALA A 9 1.96 19.51 -13.80
CA ALA A 9 1.51 19.39 -15.19
C ALA A 9 0.99 17.99 -15.58
N GLU A 10 0.45 17.22 -14.62
CA GLU A 10 -0.30 16.02 -14.95
C GLU A 10 -1.52 16.36 -15.83
N VAL A 11 -1.51 15.84 -17.06
CA VAL A 11 -2.67 15.84 -17.97
C VAL A 11 -3.11 14.40 -18.15
N PRO A 12 -4.05 13.92 -17.32
CA PRO A 12 -4.53 12.55 -17.38
C PRO A 12 -5.60 12.40 -18.46
N GLY A 13 -5.89 11.14 -18.79
CA GLY A 13 -7.05 10.80 -19.58
C GLY A 13 -8.39 11.10 -18.86
N PRO A 14 -9.52 10.64 -19.42
CA PRO A 14 -10.85 10.94 -18.87
C PRO A 14 -11.09 10.35 -17.47
N THR A 15 -10.27 9.40 -17.02
CA THR A 15 -10.46 8.67 -15.76
C THR A 15 -9.30 8.89 -14.81
N LYS A 16 -9.62 9.23 -13.55
CA LYS A 16 -8.69 9.34 -12.42
C LYS A 16 -9.03 8.36 -11.31
N ALA A 17 -8.09 8.14 -10.41
CA ALA A 17 -8.36 7.43 -9.16
C ALA A 17 -9.38 8.21 -8.30
N LEU A 18 -10.32 7.49 -7.69
CA LEU A 18 -11.23 8.05 -6.70
C LEU A 18 -10.50 8.14 -5.36
N VAL A 19 -10.52 9.32 -4.74
CA VAL A 19 -9.93 9.50 -3.41
C VAL A 19 -10.83 8.84 -2.37
N ILE A 20 -10.27 7.86 -1.67
CA ILE A 20 -10.91 7.18 -0.55
C ILE A 20 -10.53 7.94 0.72
N THR A 21 -11.48 8.68 1.29
CA THR A 21 -11.26 9.48 2.51
C THR A 21 -11.54 8.73 3.80
N LYS A 22 -12.26 7.59 3.70
CA LYS A 22 -12.70 6.78 4.83
C LYS A 22 -11.97 5.43 4.86
N PRO A 23 -11.18 5.12 5.91
CA PRO A 23 -10.47 3.85 6.02
C PRO A 23 -11.38 2.63 5.93
N GLU A 24 -12.60 2.73 6.44
CA GLU A 24 -13.59 1.64 6.48
C GLU A 24 -13.96 1.17 5.07
N VAL A 25 -13.89 2.06 4.07
CA VAL A 25 -14.13 1.72 2.66
C VAL A 25 -13.04 0.78 2.16
N VAL A 26 -11.76 1.05 2.45
CA VAL A 26 -10.65 0.17 2.08
C VAL A 26 -10.77 -1.17 2.79
N VAL A 27 -11.11 -1.17 4.08
CA VAL A 27 -11.33 -2.40 4.86
C VAL A 27 -12.45 -3.26 4.23
N ALA A 28 -13.58 -2.64 3.87
CA ALA A 28 -14.68 -3.34 3.21
C ALA A 28 -14.29 -3.89 1.84
N MET A 29 -13.54 -3.12 1.04
CA MET A 29 -13.04 -3.56 -0.28
C MET A 29 -12.09 -4.76 -0.15
N VAL A 30 -11.14 -4.71 0.79
CA VAL A 30 -10.18 -5.79 1.06
C VAL A 30 -10.91 -7.04 1.54
N LYS A 31 -11.84 -6.93 2.50
CA LYS A 31 -12.63 -8.08 3.00
C LYS A 31 -13.52 -8.71 1.93
N ARG A 32 -14.03 -7.91 0.98
CA ARG A 32 -14.88 -8.39 -0.12
C ARG A 32 -14.07 -9.02 -1.26
N ALA A 33 -12.79 -8.67 -1.40
CA ALA A 33 -11.93 -9.20 -2.45
C ALA A 33 -11.74 -10.71 -2.27
N LYS A 34 -12.05 -11.50 -3.29
CA LYS A 34 -11.90 -12.96 -3.24
C LYS A 34 -10.44 -13.41 -3.21
N ARG A 35 -9.55 -12.66 -3.86
CA ARG A 35 -8.13 -12.98 -4.06
C ARG A 35 -7.29 -11.68 -4.08
N PRO A 36 -7.18 -10.98 -2.95
CA PRO A 36 -6.37 -9.75 -2.88
C PRO A 36 -4.88 -10.07 -3.03
N ILE A 37 -4.10 -9.08 -3.45
CA ILE A 37 -2.64 -9.12 -3.46
C ILE A 37 -2.12 -7.77 -2.95
N LEU A 38 -1.10 -7.81 -2.09
CA LEU A 38 -0.47 -6.60 -1.56
C LEU A 38 0.88 -6.41 -2.25
N ILE A 39 1.00 -5.39 -3.10
CA ILE A 39 2.24 -5.07 -3.79
C ILE A 39 2.99 -4.03 -2.97
N VAL A 40 4.25 -4.31 -2.63
CA VAL A 40 5.09 -3.41 -1.82
C VAL A 40 6.35 -3.02 -2.59
N GLY A 41 6.57 -1.71 -2.67
CA GLY A 41 7.72 -1.08 -3.33
C GLY A 41 8.90 -0.85 -2.39
N HIS A 42 10.07 -0.59 -2.97
CA HIS A 42 11.32 -0.43 -2.22
C HIS A 42 11.30 0.71 -1.19
N GLU A 43 10.60 1.81 -1.48
CA GLU A 43 10.46 2.95 -0.57
C GLU A 43 9.85 2.58 0.79
N ALA A 44 9.15 1.45 0.89
CA ALA A 44 8.58 0.98 2.16
C ALA A 44 9.64 0.69 3.25
N VAL A 45 10.90 0.47 2.86
CA VAL A 45 12.01 0.26 3.81
C VAL A 45 12.42 1.56 4.49
N ASP A 46 12.29 2.69 3.76
CA ASP A 46 12.79 3.99 4.19
C ASP A 46 11.70 4.83 4.87
N ILE A 47 10.46 4.74 4.38
CA ILE A 47 9.32 5.53 4.87
C ILE A 47 8.94 5.12 6.30
N ASP A 48 8.80 6.11 7.18
CA ASP A 48 8.23 5.94 8.52
C ASP A 48 6.69 5.96 8.47
N ALA A 49 6.07 5.03 9.18
CA ALA A 49 4.63 4.90 9.37
C ALA A 49 4.30 5.07 10.85
N GLY A 50 4.31 6.32 11.32
CA GLY A 50 4.16 6.62 12.75
C GLY A 50 5.42 6.27 13.52
N ASN A 51 5.33 5.26 14.39
CA ASN A 51 6.44 4.84 15.27
C ASN A 51 7.22 3.62 14.74
N GLU A 52 6.90 3.13 13.53
CA GLU A 52 7.55 1.98 12.90
C GLU A 52 7.86 2.26 11.42
N LYS A 53 8.65 1.40 10.76
CA LYS A 53 8.84 1.50 9.31
C LYS A 53 7.59 1.03 8.57
N LEU A 54 7.33 1.61 7.41
CA LEU A 54 6.19 1.24 6.56
C LEU A 54 6.21 -0.25 6.21
N ILE A 55 7.39 -0.84 5.98
CA ILE A 55 7.53 -2.28 5.77
C ILE A 55 7.01 -3.12 6.95
N ASP A 56 7.32 -2.75 8.19
CA ASP A 56 6.84 -3.45 9.39
C ASP A 56 5.31 -3.37 9.51
N TYR A 57 4.77 -2.17 9.25
CA TYR A 57 3.32 -1.94 9.18
C TYR A 57 2.66 -2.82 8.11
N THR A 58 3.24 -2.90 6.90
CA THR A 58 2.69 -3.70 5.80
C THR A 58 2.74 -5.21 6.06
N ILE A 59 3.80 -5.71 6.72
CA ILE A 59 3.89 -7.11 7.16
C ILE A 59 2.76 -7.43 8.14
N ARG A 60 2.52 -6.55 9.13
CA ARG A 60 1.43 -6.72 10.09
C ARG A 60 0.06 -6.68 9.41
N LEU A 61 -0.14 -5.78 8.46
CA LEU A 61 -1.37 -5.69 7.66
C LEU A 61 -1.62 -6.98 6.86
N ALA A 62 -0.61 -7.47 6.14
CA ALA A 62 -0.70 -8.67 5.33
C ALA A 62 -1.02 -9.92 6.18
N LYS A 63 -0.37 -10.06 7.35
CA LYS A 63 -0.66 -11.13 8.32
C LYS A 63 -2.09 -11.03 8.85
N THR A 64 -2.56 -9.82 9.19
CA THR A 64 -3.92 -9.60 9.73
C THR A 64 -5.00 -9.89 8.69
N ALA A 65 -4.80 -9.42 7.45
CA ALA A 65 -5.78 -9.56 6.37
C ALA A 65 -5.60 -10.84 5.53
N HIS A 66 -4.61 -11.68 5.86
CA HIS A 66 -4.27 -12.91 5.15
C HIS A 66 -4.03 -12.70 3.64
N ILE A 67 -3.30 -11.63 3.30
CA ILE A 67 -3.05 -11.23 1.91
C ILE A 67 -1.63 -11.64 1.49
N PRO A 68 -1.46 -12.31 0.34
CA PRO A 68 -0.13 -12.57 -0.21
C PRO A 68 0.58 -11.25 -0.59
N VAL A 69 1.85 -11.16 -0.23
CA VAL A 69 2.70 -9.99 -0.51
C VAL A 69 3.57 -10.24 -1.73
N VAL A 70 3.62 -9.27 -2.64
CA VAL A 70 4.61 -9.19 -3.71
C VAL A 70 5.56 -8.05 -3.40
N ALA A 71 6.78 -8.40 -2.98
CA ALA A 71 7.88 -7.46 -2.84
C ALA A 71 8.51 -7.19 -4.22
N THR A 72 8.52 -5.93 -4.64
CA THR A 72 9.11 -5.51 -5.92
C THR A 72 10.53 -4.98 -5.73
N ALA A 73 11.31 -4.89 -6.81
CA ALA A 73 12.73 -4.49 -6.78
C ALA A 73 13.58 -5.41 -5.87
N HIS A 74 14.48 -4.84 -5.07
CA HIS A 74 15.50 -5.57 -4.32
C HIS A 74 15.15 -5.81 -2.83
N ILE A 75 13.91 -5.53 -2.42
CA ILE A 75 13.51 -5.54 -0.99
C ILE A 75 12.95 -6.87 -0.46
N VAL A 76 13.00 -7.94 -1.26
CA VAL A 76 12.57 -9.28 -0.78
C VAL A 76 13.36 -9.74 0.45
N GLY A 77 14.66 -9.43 0.50
CA GLY A 77 15.50 -9.77 1.66
C GLY A 77 15.06 -9.08 2.94
N GLU A 78 14.49 -7.87 2.85
CA GLU A 78 13.98 -7.14 4.01
C GLU A 78 12.71 -7.77 4.57
N PHE A 79 11.86 -8.34 3.71
CA PHE A 79 10.70 -9.13 4.14
C PHE A 79 11.12 -10.44 4.80
N ILE A 80 12.15 -11.12 4.29
CA ILE A 80 12.65 -12.38 4.87
C ILE A 80 13.28 -12.14 6.25
N LYS A 81 14.02 -11.05 6.44
CA LYS A 81 14.67 -10.75 7.74
C LYS A 81 13.66 -10.43 8.85
N ARG A 82 12.56 -9.76 8.51
CA ARG A 82 11.52 -9.31 9.46
C ARG A 82 10.36 -10.32 9.62
N GLY A 83 10.30 -11.31 8.74
CA GLY A 83 9.11 -12.10 8.43
C GLY A 83 9.07 -13.47 9.05
#